data_AF-A0A7J9WUV7-F1
#
_entry.id   AF-A0A7J9WUV7-F1
#
_cell.length_a   1.000
_cell.length_b   1.000
_cell.length_c   1.000
_cell.angle_alpha   90.00
_cell.angle_beta   90.00
_cell.angle_gamma   90.00
#
_symmetry.space_group_name_H-M   'P 1'
#
loop_
_entity.id
_entity.type
_entity.pdbx_description
1 polymer ?
#
loop_
_entity_poly.entity_id
_entity_poly.type
_entity_poly.pdbx_seq_one_letter_code
_entity_poly.pdbx_strand_id
1 'polypeptide(L)'
;MSYRCNACGNKTRFDIFETKRVRAFHHYSLGGRLDVEEEEVLDSNIEKVVCRWCGSSDSITRGAGSAGPQEQRGAGSAGPQEQRGAGSAGPQEQRGAGSGGTAGTTDRASEPAG
;
A
#
# COMPACT_ATOMS: atom_id res chain seq x y z
N MET A 1 7.24 19.17 -1.70
CA MET A 1 7.69 20.43 -2.37
C MET A 1 6.46 21.14 -2.91
N SER A 2 6.28 22.45 -2.74
CA SER A 2 5.16 23.20 -3.35
C SER A 2 5.68 24.22 -4.36
N TYR A 3 4.84 24.65 -5.30
CA TYR A 3 5.18 25.66 -6.30
C TYR A 3 4.16 26.80 -6.28
N ARG A 4 4.66 28.02 -6.46
CA ARG A 4 3.84 29.21 -6.70
C ARG A 4 4.39 29.96 -7.90
N CYS A 5 3.51 30.31 -8.84
CA CYS A 5 3.81 31.25 -9.90
C CYS A 5 3.61 32.68 -9.38
N ASN A 6 4.68 33.48 -9.35
CA ASN A 6 4.62 34.89 -8.96
C ASN A 6 4.06 35.78 -10.08
N ALA A 7 4.04 35.31 -11.33
CA ALA A 7 3.50 36.08 -12.46
C ALA A 7 1.96 36.14 -12.46
N CYS A 8 1.28 35.05 -12.13
CA CYS A 8 -0.20 35.00 -12.14
C CYS A 8 -0.85 34.51 -10.85
N GLY A 9 -0.06 34.14 -9.83
CA GLY A 9 -0.57 33.69 -8.54
C GLY A 9 -0.99 32.21 -8.47
N ASN A 10 -0.93 31.46 -9.57
CA ASN A 10 -1.25 30.03 -9.60
C ASN A 10 -0.38 29.22 -8.61
N LYS A 11 -0.99 28.24 -7.93
CA LYS A 11 -0.35 27.37 -6.93
C LYS A 11 -0.63 25.88 -7.14
N THR A 12 -1.44 25.52 -8.13
CA THR A 12 -2.04 24.17 -8.20
C THR A 12 -1.75 23.43 -9.49
N ARG A 13 -1.32 24.11 -10.57
CA ARG A 13 -1.10 23.45 -11.87
C ARG A 13 0.22 23.85 -12.52
N PHE A 14 1.15 22.90 -12.60
CA PHE A 14 2.47 23.07 -13.19
C PHE A 14 2.84 21.84 -14.00
N ASP A 15 3.53 22.05 -15.12
CA ASP A 15 4.27 20.98 -15.77
C ASP A 15 5.67 20.92 -15.16
N ILE A 16 6.11 19.73 -14.75
CA ILE A 16 7.39 19.49 -14.11
C ILE A 16 8.20 18.56 -15.01
N PHE A 17 9.37 19.02 -15.42
CA PHE A 17 10.34 18.25 -16.18
C PHE A 17 11.41 17.79 -15.19
N GLU A 18 11.53 16.47 -15.01
CA GLU A 18 12.41 15.87 -14.02
C GLU A 18 13.14 14.67 -14.63
N THR A 19 14.45 14.63 -14.44
CA THR A 19 15.28 13.45 -14.72
C THR A 19 15.40 12.63 -13.46
N LYS A 20 15.09 11.33 -13.55
CA LYS A 20 15.22 10.37 -12.45
C LYS A 20 16.12 9.22 -12.85
N ARG A 21 16.98 8.81 -11.92
CA ARG A 21 17.72 7.56 -12.03
C ARG A 21 17.11 6.57 -11.05
N VAL A 22 16.59 5.47 -11.59
CA VAL A 22 15.82 4.49 -10.84
C VAL A 22 16.47 3.12 -10.99
N ARG A 23 16.59 2.38 -9.89
CA ARG A 23 16.89 0.96 -9.88
C ARG A 23 15.59 0.21 -9.62
N ALA A 24 15.27 -0.76 -10.46
CA ALA A 24 14.04 -1.54 -10.30
C ALA A 24 14.34 -3.04 -10.46
N PHE A 25 13.89 -3.84 -9.51
CA PHE A 25 13.99 -5.29 -9.56
C PHE A 25 12.87 -5.85 -10.45
N HIS A 26 13.25 -6.32 -11.64
CA HIS A 26 12.33 -6.87 -12.63
C HIS A 26 12.26 -8.39 -12.47
N HIS A 27 11.07 -8.90 -12.21
CA HIS A 27 10.77 -10.32 -12.21
C HIS A 27 9.94 -10.65 -13.45
N TYR A 28 10.54 -11.40 -14.37
CA TYR A 28 9.83 -11.94 -15.52
C TYR A 28 9.32 -13.34 -15.22
N SER A 29 8.03 -13.58 -15.48
CA SER A 29 7.51 -14.94 -15.49
C SER A 29 8.08 -15.73 -16.65
N LEU A 30 8.01 -17.07 -16.57
CA LEU A 30 8.38 -17.95 -17.70
C LEU A 30 7.55 -17.68 -18.96
N GLY A 31 6.34 -17.12 -18.81
CA GLY A 31 5.47 -16.70 -19.92
C GLY A 31 5.74 -15.28 -20.43
N GLY A 32 6.78 -14.60 -19.93
CA GLY A 32 7.18 -13.26 -20.38
C GLY A 32 6.41 -12.09 -19.75
N ARG A 33 5.61 -12.32 -18.70
CA ARG A 33 4.95 -11.24 -17.96
C ARG A 33 5.96 -10.56 -17.05
N LEU A 34 6.07 -9.23 -17.11
CA LEU A 34 6.89 -8.43 -16.20
C LEU A 34 6.11 -8.09 -14.92
N ASP A 35 6.78 -8.25 -13.79
CA ASP A 35 6.44 -7.71 -12.48
C ASP A 35 7.63 -6.88 -11.96
N VAL A 36 7.36 -5.71 -11.36
CA VAL A 36 8.40 -4.89 -10.73
C VAL A 36 8.19 -4.98 -9.24
N GLU A 37 8.98 -5.80 -8.55
CA GLU A 37 8.75 -6.10 -7.13
C GLU A 37 9.35 -5.03 -6.21
N GLU A 38 10.43 -4.37 -6.64
CA GLU A 38 11.07 -3.28 -5.91
C GLU A 38 11.47 -2.17 -6.86
N GLU A 39 11.19 -0.92 -6.48
CA GLU A 39 11.60 0.28 -7.21
C GLU A 39 12.25 1.27 -6.23
N GLU A 40 13.47 1.69 -6.55
CA GLU A 40 14.25 2.63 -5.76
C GLU A 40 14.70 3.80 -6.63
N VAL A 41 14.30 5.02 -6.25
CA VAL A 41 14.76 6.26 -6.89
C VAL A 41 16.11 6.64 -6.26
N LEU A 42 17.19 6.46 -7.03
CA LEU A 42 18.55 6.73 -6.57
C LEU A 42 18.94 8.21 -6.69
N ASP A 43 18.38 8.90 -7.68
CA ASP A 43 18.62 10.32 -7.91
C ASP A 43 17.42 10.95 -8.62
N SER A 44 17.16 12.22 -8.34
CA SER A 44 16.03 12.98 -8.87
C SER A 44 16.45 14.45 -9.03
N ASN A 45 16.36 14.94 -10.27
CA ASN A 45 16.73 16.30 -10.62
C ASN A 45 15.61 16.97 -11.42
N ILE A 46 15.04 18.04 -10.86
CA ILE A 46 13.99 18.79 -11.54
C ILE A 46 14.63 19.92 -12.35
N GLU A 47 14.51 19.80 -13.67
CA GLU A 47 15.17 20.65 -14.66
C GLU A 47 14.37 21.92 -14.96
N LYS A 48 13.04 21.79 -15.05
CA LYS A 48 12.16 22.89 -15.44
C LYS A 48 10.78 22.75 -14.81
N VAL A 49 10.19 23.88 -14.44
CA VAL A 49 8.82 23.96 -13.97
C VAL A 49 8.10 25.06 -14.75
N VAL A 50 6.94 24.73 -15.33
CA VAL A 50 6.16 25.67 -16.15
C VAL A 50 4.79 25.85 -15.53
N CYS A 51 4.40 27.10 -15.30
CA CYS A 51 3.04 27.42 -14.89
C CYS A 51 2.06 27.08 -16.01
N ARG A 52 1.17 26.09 -15.81
CA ARG A 52 0.24 25.69 -16.87
C ARG A 52 -0.90 26.69 -17.11
N TRP A 53 -1.03 27.68 -16.23
CA TRP A 53 -2.02 28.75 -16.38
C TRP A 53 -1.55 29.85 -17.33
N CYS A 54 -0.35 30.39 -17.12
CA CYS A 54 0.17 31.52 -17.90
C CYS A 54 1.41 31.20 -18.76
N GLY A 55 1.93 29.97 -18.69
CA GLY A 55 3.11 29.53 -19.43
C GLY A 55 4.47 29.96 -18.86
N SER A 56 4.50 30.75 -17.77
CA SER A 56 5.77 31.23 -17.20
C SER A 56 6.60 30.11 -16.56
N SER A 57 7.88 30.03 -16.90
CA SER A 57 8.91 29.21 -16.23
C SER A 57 9.80 29.99 -15.27
N ASP A 58 9.95 31.30 -15.50
CA ASP A 58 11.01 32.09 -14.86
C ASP A 58 10.53 32.75 -13.56
N SER A 59 9.22 32.78 -13.34
CA SER A 59 8.58 33.41 -12.17
C SER A 59 8.01 32.38 -11.20
N ILE A 60 8.72 31.29 -10.96
CA ILE A 60 8.28 30.20 -10.06
C ILE A 60 9.09 30.19 -8.77
N THR A 61 8.39 30.21 -7.63
CA THR A 61 8.99 29.97 -6.31
C THR A 61 8.67 28.56 -5.84
N ARG A 62 9.70 27.81 -5.43
CA ARG A 62 9.55 26.59 -4.64
C ARG A 62 9.31 26.91 -3.17
N GLY A 63 8.25 26.35 -2.61
CA GLY A 63 8.09 26.28 -1.16
C GLY A 63 8.90 25.12 -0.58
N ALA A 64 9.39 25.29 0.65
CA ALA A 64 10.08 24.25 1.38
C ALA A 64 9.16 23.01 1.51
N GLY A 65 9.57 21.92 0.89
CA GLY A 65 9.09 20.59 1.24
C GLY A 65 10.32 19.72 1.36
N SER A 66 10.44 19.02 2.48
CA SER A 66 11.57 18.22 2.91
C SER A 66 11.98 17.18 1.86
N ALA A 67 12.81 17.59 0.89
CA ALA A 67 13.52 16.69 0.00
C ALA A 67 14.89 16.43 0.63
N GLY A 68 14.87 15.75 1.77
CA GLY A 68 16.05 15.01 2.22
C GLY A 68 15.97 13.59 1.64
N PRO A 69 17.10 12.89 1.44
CA PRO A 69 17.08 11.48 1.11
C PRO A 69 16.24 10.75 2.17
N GLN A 70 15.17 10.08 1.77
CA GLN A 70 14.55 9.09 2.65
C GLN A 70 15.47 7.87 2.63
N GLU A 71 16.52 7.89 3.45
CA GLU A 71 17.18 6.64 3.83
C GLU A 71 16.11 5.72 4.42
N GLN A 72 15.99 4.59 3.75
CA GLN A 72 14.97 3.60 3.94
C GLN A 72 14.96 3.20 5.43
N ARG A 73 13.82 3.43 6.09
CA ARG A 73 13.51 2.81 7.37
C ARG A 73 13.50 1.31 7.11
N GLY A 74 14.60 0.65 7.47
CA GLY A 74 14.80 -0.78 7.24
C GLY A 74 13.58 -1.56 7.70
N ALA A 75 12.88 -2.16 6.75
CA ALA A 75 12.01 -3.29 7.00
C ALA A 75 12.93 -4.45 7.40
N GLY A 76 13.19 -4.57 8.70
CA GLY A 76 13.83 -5.74 9.26
C GLY A 76 13.00 -6.95 8.88
N SER A 77 13.57 -7.80 8.03
CA SER A 77 12.99 -9.03 7.51
C SER A 77 12.42 -9.87 8.65
N ALA A 78 11.14 -10.23 8.55
CA ALA A 78 10.62 -11.37 9.29
C ALA A 78 11.40 -12.60 8.82
N GLY A 79 12.32 -13.09 9.66
CA GLY A 79 13.03 -14.33 9.42
C GLY A 79 12.06 -15.52 9.28
N PRO A 80 12.50 -16.65 8.71
CA PRO A 80 11.66 -17.84 8.58
C PRO A 80 11.19 -18.29 9.98
N GLN A 81 9.88 -18.44 10.16
CA GLN A 81 9.34 -19.07 11.37
C GLN A 81 9.62 -20.57 11.29
N GLU A 82 10.62 -21.03 12.03
CA GLU A 82 10.77 -22.45 12.33
C GLU A 82 9.52 -22.90 13.10
N GLN A 83 8.81 -23.87 12.51
CA GLN A 83 7.60 -24.42 13.09
C GLN A 83 7.95 -25.17 14.37
N ARG A 84 7.41 -24.61 15.44
CA ARG A 84 7.46 -25.04 16.83
C ARG A 84 6.99 -26.49 16.97
N GLY A 85 7.92 -27.43 17.11
CA GLY A 85 7.62 -28.79 17.55
C GLY A 85 7.51 -28.84 19.08
N ALA A 86 6.38 -29.29 19.61
CA ALA A 86 6.24 -30.09 20.83
C ALA A 86 4.74 -30.30 21.17
N GLY A 87 4.32 -31.54 21.33
CA GLY A 87 3.02 -31.85 21.93
C GLY A 87 2.48 -33.23 21.60
N SER A 88 3.08 -34.28 22.17
CA SER A 88 2.56 -35.64 22.17
C SER A 88 1.19 -35.69 22.90
N ALA A 89 0.15 -36.15 22.23
CA ALA A 89 -1.10 -36.57 22.88
C ALA A 89 -1.51 -37.94 22.33
N GLY A 90 -1.68 -38.90 23.25
CA GLY A 90 -1.89 -40.33 22.99
C GLY A 90 -3.28 -40.70 22.44
N PRO A 91 -3.60 -42.01 22.41
CA PRO A 91 -4.64 -42.57 21.58
C PRO A 91 -6.05 -42.27 22.10
N GLN A 92 -7.00 -42.06 21.17
CA GLN A 92 -8.42 -41.93 21.50
C GLN A 92 -9.11 -43.29 21.48
N GLU A 93 -9.60 -43.72 22.64
CA GLU A 93 -10.71 -44.66 22.76
C GLU A 93 -11.72 -44.11 23.78
N GLN A 94 -12.99 -43.95 23.38
CA GLN A 94 -14.07 -44.87 23.76
C GLN A 94 -15.43 -44.31 23.35
N ARG A 95 -16.28 -45.24 22.88
CA ARG A 95 -17.67 -45.10 22.49
C ARG A 95 -18.57 -44.86 23.72
N GLY A 96 -19.73 -44.23 23.50
CA GLY A 96 -20.98 -44.71 24.11
C GLY A 96 -21.92 -43.69 24.76
N ALA A 97 -23.01 -43.41 24.05
CA ALA A 97 -24.43 -43.48 24.47
C ALA A 97 -25.07 -42.51 25.49
N GLY A 98 -26.23 -41.99 25.08
CA GLY A 98 -27.42 -41.69 25.91
C GLY A 98 -27.92 -40.24 25.78
N SER A 99 -28.96 -39.89 25.01
CA SER A 99 -30.42 -40.19 25.05
C SER A 99 -31.26 -39.29 25.98
N GLY A 100 -32.28 -38.62 25.39
CA GLY A 100 -33.38 -37.86 26.03
C GLY A 100 -33.57 -36.50 25.34
N GLY A 101 -34.58 -36.26 24.48
CA GLY A 101 -36.02 -36.16 24.79
C GLY A 101 -36.29 -34.80 25.43
N THR A 102 -37.18 -33.89 24.99
CA THR A 102 -38.39 -33.97 24.18
C THR A 102 -38.79 -32.57 23.65
N ALA A 103 -39.62 -32.61 22.61
CA ALA A 103 -40.48 -31.59 22.02
C ALA A 103 -40.84 -30.34 22.85
N GLY A 104 -40.77 -29.18 22.17
CA GLY A 104 -41.54 -27.97 22.46
C GLY A 104 -41.97 -27.34 21.14
N THR A 105 -43.23 -27.52 20.78
CA THR A 105 -43.99 -26.73 19.78
C THR A 105 -44.13 -25.29 20.33
N THR A 106 -44.11 -24.22 19.54
CA THR A 106 -45.12 -23.86 18.54
C THR A 106 -44.58 -22.86 17.51
N ASP A 107 -45.14 -23.01 16.32
CA ASP A 107 -45.00 -22.18 15.14
C ASP A 107 -45.73 -20.82 15.26
N ARG A 108 -45.34 -19.90 14.37
CA ARG A 108 -46.18 -18.90 13.70
C ARG A 108 -46.31 -17.44 14.23
N ALA A 109 -45.50 -16.59 13.58
CA ALA A 109 -45.82 -15.35 12.84
C ALA A 109 -46.35 -14.09 13.56
N SER A 110 -45.67 -12.94 13.35
CA SER A 110 -46.08 -11.88 12.39
C SER A 110 -45.37 -10.53 12.71
N GLU A 111 -44.68 -9.97 11.72
CA GLU A 111 -44.45 -8.51 11.52
C GLU A 111 -45.77 -7.83 11.05
N PRO A 112 -45.89 -6.49 10.83
CA PRO A 112 -44.98 -5.35 11.06
C PRO A 112 -45.66 -4.07 11.65
N ALA A 113 -44.88 -2.97 11.68
CA ALA A 113 -45.25 -1.56 11.49
C ALA A 113 -45.77 -0.72 12.68
N GLY A 114 -45.08 0.40 12.90
CA GLY A 114 -45.44 1.51 13.79
C GLY A 114 -44.27 2.49 13.91
#